data_AF-A0A318B5H8-F1
#
_entry.id   AF-A0A318B5H8-F1
#
_cell.length_a   1.000
_cell.length_b   1.000
_cell.length_c   1.000
_cell.angle_alpha   90.00
_cell.angle_beta   90.00
_cell.angle_gamma   90.00
#
_symmetry.space_group_name_H-M   'P 1'
#
loop_
_entity.id
_entity.type
_entity.pdbx_description
1 polymer ?
#
loop_
_entity_poly.entity_id
_entity_poly.type
_entity_poly.pdbx_seq_one_letter_code
_entity_poly.pdbx_strand_id
1 'polypeptide(L)'
;APPMAVVAAEKDALAAAKTPWGVAVLGLQPGSAWWGRLLAEPTLNIFAALPCLTRWGPQAAFAVAEVEVEPTGGDQTFWVTDSAKSASAIVEALGADGVAAEPVAEAGGLKLFSLSGFYQRDDERLARAPGQLSGVVGAAPVPFDV
;
A
#
# COMPACT_ATOMS: atom_id res chain seq x y z
N ALA A 1 1.11 -3.60 -25.35
CA ALA A 1 1.51 -3.63 -23.94
C ALA A 1 2.99 -3.97 -23.87
N PRO A 2 3.75 -3.44 -22.90
CA PRO A 2 5.09 -3.94 -22.60
C PRO A 2 5.04 -5.46 -22.38
N PRO A 3 6.10 -6.22 -22.70
CA PRO A 3 6.13 -7.65 -22.42
C PRO A 3 6.05 -7.89 -20.91
N MET A 4 5.19 -8.81 -20.49
CA MET A 4 5.15 -9.26 -19.10
C MET A 4 6.22 -10.32 -18.88
N ALA A 5 7.02 -10.15 -17.83
CA ALA A 5 7.99 -11.13 -17.36
C ALA A 5 7.67 -11.51 -15.92
N VAL A 6 7.70 -12.81 -15.63
CA VAL A 6 7.62 -13.31 -14.25
C VAL A 6 9.03 -13.37 -13.70
N VAL A 7 9.25 -12.72 -12.56
CA VAL A 7 10.52 -12.74 -11.83
C VAL A 7 10.36 -13.49 -10.52
N ALA A 8 11.43 -14.13 -10.05
CA ALA A 8 11.38 -14.98 -8.86
C ALA A 8 11.38 -14.19 -7.54
N ALA A 9 12.00 -13.00 -7.50
CA ALA A 9 12.16 -12.22 -6.28
C ALA A 9 11.44 -10.88 -6.36
N GLU A 10 10.79 -10.49 -5.27
CA GLU A 10 10.06 -9.21 -5.13
C GLU A 10 10.99 -8.01 -5.39
N LYS A 11 12.25 -8.10 -4.95
CA LYS A 11 13.25 -7.04 -5.15
C LYS A 11 13.53 -6.79 -6.65
N ASP A 12 13.48 -7.83 -7.46
CA ASP A 12 13.75 -7.73 -8.90
C ASP A 12 12.54 -7.10 -9.61
N ALA A 13 11.33 -7.42 -9.15
CA ALA A 13 10.11 -6.76 -9.60
C ALA A 13 10.13 -5.26 -9.25
N LEU A 14 10.44 -4.91 -7.99
CA LEU A 14 10.55 -3.51 -7.57
C LEU A 14 11.67 -2.77 -8.32
N ALA A 15 12.80 -3.41 -8.61
CA ALA A 15 13.85 -2.81 -9.43
C ALA A 15 13.35 -2.48 -10.86
N ALA A 16 12.52 -3.35 -11.45
CA ALA A 16 11.90 -3.07 -12.75
C ALA A 16 10.90 -1.90 -12.68
N ALA A 17 10.15 -1.74 -11.59
CA ALA A 17 9.23 -0.61 -11.37
C ALA A 17 9.92 0.77 -11.32
N LYS A 18 11.23 0.81 -11.04
CA LYS A 18 12.07 2.03 -11.02
C LYS A 18 12.57 2.44 -12.41
N THR A 19 12.27 1.66 -13.45
CA THR A 19 12.61 2.02 -14.82
C THR A 19 11.48 2.85 -15.43
N PRO A 20 11.77 3.77 -16.39
CA PRO A 20 10.72 4.49 -17.09
C PRO A 20 9.66 3.53 -17.67
N TRP A 21 8.39 3.77 -17.34
CA TRP A 21 7.24 2.93 -17.75
C TRP A 21 7.22 1.53 -17.13
N GLY A 22 8.11 1.25 -16.18
CA GLY A 22 8.16 0.00 -15.44
C GLY A 22 6.98 -0.11 -14.48
N VAL A 23 6.34 -1.28 -14.48
CA VAL A 23 5.28 -1.63 -13.53
C VAL A 23 5.61 -2.98 -12.92
N ALA A 24 5.63 -3.04 -11.60
CA ALA A 24 5.67 -4.29 -10.87
C ALA A 24 4.27 -4.67 -10.39
N VAL A 25 3.91 -5.94 -10.55
CA VAL A 25 2.71 -6.52 -9.92
C VAL A 25 3.19 -7.52 -8.88
N LEU A 26 2.93 -7.23 -7.61
CA LEU A 26 3.39 -8.04 -6.48
C LEU A 26 2.20 -8.54 -5.66
N GLY A 27 2.17 -9.85 -5.40
CA GLY A 27 1.14 -10.48 -4.59
C GLY A 27 1.28 -10.16 -3.09
N LEU A 28 0.15 -10.18 -2.38
CA LEU A 28 0.06 -10.17 -0.93
C LEU A 28 0.17 -11.61 -0.41
N GLN A 29 1.39 -12.14 -0.42
CA GLN A 29 1.66 -13.50 0.02
C GLN A 29 1.90 -13.55 1.54
N PRO A 30 1.40 -14.58 2.25
CA PRO A 30 1.72 -14.78 3.66
C PRO A 30 3.22 -14.80 3.91
N GLY A 31 3.68 -14.05 4.91
CA GLY A 31 5.10 -13.96 5.28
C GLY A 31 5.94 -13.00 4.43
N SER A 32 5.38 -12.41 3.35
CA SER A 32 6.06 -11.37 2.59
C SER A 32 5.69 -9.98 3.09
N ALA A 33 6.70 -9.18 3.38
CA ALA A 33 6.58 -7.78 3.78
C ALA A 33 7.20 -6.82 2.74
N TRP A 34 7.12 -7.18 1.45
CA TRP A 34 7.80 -6.41 0.39
C TRP A 34 7.37 -4.94 0.34
N TRP A 35 6.12 -4.67 0.71
CA TRP A 35 5.52 -3.33 0.76
C TRP A 35 6.23 -2.41 1.77
N GLY A 36 6.87 -2.96 2.80
CA GLY A 36 7.69 -2.19 3.73
C GLY A 36 8.91 -1.54 3.06
N ARG A 37 9.41 -2.12 1.95
CA ARG A 37 10.54 -1.56 1.18
C ARG A 37 10.18 -0.21 0.54
N LEU A 38 8.89 0.04 0.29
CA LEU A 38 8.42 1.30 -0.28
C LEU A 38 8.63 2.48 0.66
N LEU A 39 8.74 2.26 1.97
CA LEU A 39 9.11 3.34 2.91
C LEU A 39 10.52 3.90 2.65
N ALA A 40 11.40 3.11 2.05
CA ALA A 40 12.76 3.53 1.68
C ALA A 40 12.84 4.03 0.22
N GLU A 41 11.75 3.98 -0.54
CA GLU A 41 11.70 4.29 -1.98
C GLU A 41 10.58 5.31 -2.23
N PRO A 42 10.78 6.60 -1.87
CA PRO A 42 9.71 7.60 -1.85
C PRO A 42 9.13 7.95 -3.23
N THR A 43 9.80 7.56 -4.32
CA THR A 43 9.32 7.77 -5.69
C THR A 43 8.47 6.61 -6.19
N LEU A 44 8.55 5.42 -5.56
CA LEU A 44 7.69 4.29 -5.87
C LEU A 44 6.37 4.39 -5.10
N ASN A 45 5.28 4.18 -5.82
CA ASN A 45 3.94 4.22 -5.25
C ASN A 45 3.16 2.99 -5.67
N ILE A 46 2.41 2.42 -4.73
CA ILE A 46 1.23 1.64 -5.07
C ILE A 46 0.26 2.59 -5.78
N PHE A 47 -0.17 2.22 -6.99
CA PHE A 47 -1.14 3.01 -7.77
C PHE A 47 -2.39 2.21 -8.15
N ALA A 48 -2.40 0.88 -7.93
CA ALA A 48 -3.58 0.05 -8.12
C ALA A 48 -3.62 -1.12 -7.12
N ALA A 49 -4.79 -1.34 -6.54
CA ALA A 49 -5.15 -2.57 -5.84
C ALA A 49 -5.77 -3.58 -6.81
N LEU A 50 -5.35 -4.84 -6.73
CA LEU A 50 -5.78 -5.91 -7.63
C LEU A 50 -6.42 -7.06 -6.85
N PRO A 51 -7.56 -7.61 -7.31
CA PRO A 51 -8.32 -7.19 -8.48
C PRO A 51 -9.01 -5.83 -8.26
N CYS A 52 -9.17 -5.06 -9.33
CA CYS A 52 -9.86 -3.77 -9.30
C CYS A 52 -11.41 -3.89 -9.33
N LEU A 53 -11.91 -5.12 -9.39
CA LEU A 53 -13.34 -5.45 -9.41
C LEU A 53 -13.66 -6.34 -8.22
N THR A 54 -14.57 -5.88 -7.34
CA THR A 54 -14.94 -6.61 -6.11
C THR A 54 -15.44 -8.03 -6.41
N ARG A 55 -16.20 -8.18 -7.50
CA ARG A 55 -16.73 -9.48 -7.98
C ARG A 55 -15.66 -10.51 -8.34
N TRP A 56 -14.41 -10.10 -8.55
CA TRP A 56 -13.32 -11.02 -8.90
C TRP A 56 -12.61 -11.58 -7.66
N GLY A 57 -12.98 -11.12 -6.47
CA GLY A 57 -12.48 -11.64 -5.19
C GLY A 57 -11.77 -10.57 -4.36
N PRO A 58 -11.18 -10.99 -3.23
CA PRO A 58 -10.47 -10.07 -2.34
C PRO A 58 -9.19 -9.55 -2.99
N GLN A 59 -8.72 -8.40 -2.51
CA GLN A 59 -7.43 -7.84 -2.88
C GLN A 59 -6.32 -8.86 -2.62
N ALA A 60 -5.54 -9.16 -3.66
CA ALA A 60 -4.50 -10.18 -3.64
C ALA A 60 -3.14 -9.66 -4.14
N ALA A 61 -3.09 -8.48 -4.75
CA ALA A 61 -1.85 -7.90 -5.26
C ALA A 61 -1.92 -6.37 -5.36
N PHE A 62 -0.76 -5.75 -5.56
CA PHE A 62 -0.62 -4.34 -5.90
C PHE A 62 0.16 -4.15 -7.19
N ALA A 63 -0.20 -3.12 -7.94
CA ALA A 63 0.65 -2.54 -8.97
C ALA A 63 1.47 -1.39 -8.38
N VAL A 64 2.77 -1.39 -8.67
CA VAL A 64 3.75 -0.40 -8.18
C VAL A 64 4.53 0.16 -9.36
N ALA A 65 4.74 1.47 -9.37
CA ALA A 65 5.55 2.16 -10.37
C ALA A 65 6.15 3.44 -9.78
N GLU A 66 7.14 3.99 -10.48
CA GLU A 66 7.59 5.37 -10.25
C GLU A 66 6.56 6.34 -10.84
N VAL A 67 5.54 6.66 -10.06
CA VAL A 67 4.40 7.50 -10.46
C VAL A 67 3.95 8.36 -9.30
N GLU A 68 3.63 9.63 -9.59
CA GLU A 68 2.93 10.48 -8.63
C GLU A 68 1.43 10.13 -8.64
N VAL A 69 0.88 9.81 -7.48
CA VAL A 69 -0.54 9.45 -7.36
C VAL A 69 -1.33 10.70 -7.01
N GLU A 70 -2.28 11.04 -7.87
CA GLU A 70 -3.21 12.14 -7.67
C GLU A 70 -4.56 11.63 -7.13
N PRO A 71 -5.27 12.44 -6.34
CA PRO A 71 -6.59 12.07 -5.83
C PRO A 71 -7.61 11.92 -6.96
N THR A 72 -8.32 10.81 -6.98
CA THR A 72 -9.42 10.52 -7.92
C THR A 72 -10.80 10.80 -7.31
N GLY A 73 -10.87 11.02 -6.00
CA GLY A 73 -12.11 11.29 -5.25
C GLY A 73 -12.79 10.01 -4.71
N GLY A 74 -12.32 8.84 -5.13
CA GLY A 74 -12.72 7.53 -4.61
C GLY A 74 -11.50 6.70 -4.28
N ASP A 75 -10.55 7.26 -3.52
CA ASP A 75 -9.27 6.62 -3.27
C ASP A 75 -9.24 5.88 -1.93
N GLN A 76 -8.37 4.87 -1.87
CA GLN A 76 -7.84 4.32 -0.64
C GLN A 76 -6.33 4.53 -0.60
N THR A 77 -5.82 4.99 0.54
CA THR A 77 -4.38 5.19 0.75
C THR A 77 -3.81 3.99 1.48
N PHE A 78 -2.61 3.54 1.08
CA PHE A 78 -1.91 2.45 1.76
C PHE A 78 -0.87 3.01 2.70
N TRP A 79 -0.94 2.59 3.97
CA TRP A 79 -0.06 3.05 5.02
C TRP A 79 0.57 1.88 5.76
N VAL A 80 1.85 2.01 6.06
CA VAL A 80 2.66 0.99 6.71
C VAL A 80 3.10 1.47 8.09
N THR A 81 3.19 0.56 9.05
CA THR A 81 3.84 0.79 10.35
C THR A 81 4.56 -0.45 10.88
N ASP A 82 5.62 -0.24 11.66
CA ASP A 82 6.33 -1.25 12.46
C ASP A 82 5.79 -1.39 13.91
N SER A 83 4.68 -0.72 14.22
CA SER A 83 4.10 -0.73 15.56
C SER A 83 3.88 -2.15 16.12
N ALA A 84 4.40 -2.37 17.33
CA ALA A 84 4.20 -3.60 18.10
C ALA A 84 2.77 -3.74 18.66
N LYS A 85 1.92 -2.71 18.55
CA LYS A 85 0.50 -2.79 18.93
C LYS A 85 -0.25 -3.79 18.04
N SER A 86 -1.38 -4.30 18.53
CA SER A 86 -2.29 -5.09 17.70
C SER A 86 -2.88 -4.24 16.58
N ALA A 87 -3.29 -4.88 15.48
CA ALA A 87 -3.96 -4.18 14.38
C ALA A 87 -5.21 -3.41 14.85
N SER A 88 -6.01 -3.99 15.75
CA SER A 88 -7.19 -3.33 16.33
C SER A 88 -6.84 -2.05 17.10
N ALA A 89 -5.78 -2.07 17.92
CA ALA A 89 -5.34 -0.90 18.68
C ALA A 89 -4.74 0.19 17.78
N ILE A 90 -4.19 -0.19 16.61
CA ILE A 90 -3.73 0.78 15.61
C ILE A 90 -4.94 1.42 14.91
N VAL A 91 -5.96 0.64 14.53
CA VAL A 91 -7.21 1.17 13.96
C VAL A 91 -7.89 2.13 14.93
N GLU A 92 -7.95 1.79 16.23
CA GLU A 92 -8.49 2.68 17.26
C GLU A 92 -7.72 4.00 17.37
N ALA A 93 -6.37 3.94 17.36
CA ALA A 93 -5.53 5.13 17.41
C ALA A 93 -5.70 6.00 16.17
N LEU A 94 -5.73 5.41 14.97
CA LEU A 94 -6.01 6.12 13.71
C LEU A 94 -7.41 6.75 13.73
N GLY A 95 -8.40 6.03 14.24
CA GLY A 95 -9.78 6.52 14.37
C GLY A 95 -9.90 7.72 15.31
N ALA A 96 -9.12 7.76 16.40
CA ALA A 96 -9.07 8.92 17.30
C ALA A 96 -8.55 10.19 16.60
N ASP A 97 -7.74 10.04 15.56
CA ASP A 97 -7.25 11.11 14.68
C ASP A 97 -8.14 11.34 13.44
N GLY A 98 -9.31 10.70 13.36
CA GLY A 98 -10.25 10.83 12.25
C GLY A 98 -9.82 10.09 10.99
N VAL A 99 -8.98 9.06 11.11
CA VAL A 99 -8.52 8.22 10.01
C VAL A 99 -9.19 6.86 10.09
N ALA A 100 -10.09 6.58 9.13
CA ALA A 100 -10.71 5.27 8.99
C ALA A 100 -9.73 4.30 8.31
N ALA A 101 -9.45 3.17 8.95
CA ALA A 101 -8.42 2.23 8.52
C ALA A 101 -8.89 0.76 8.61
N GLU A 102 -8.46 -0.05 7.65
CA GLU A 102 -8.68 -1.50 7.60
C GLU A 102 -7.35 -2.25 7.48
N PRO A 103 -7.11 -3.30 8.27
CA PRO A 103 -5.90 -4.13 8.14
C PRO A 103 -5.89 -4.87 6.79
N VAL A 104 -4.76 -4.86 6.10
CA VAL A 104 -4.57 -5.54 4.81
C VAL A 104 -3.64 -6.75 4.94
N ALA A 105 -2.48 -6.56 5.58
CA ALA A 105 -1.48 -7.62 5.73
C ALA A 105 -0.58 -7.37 6.95
N GLU A 106 -0.03 -8.44 7.50
CA GLU A 106 0.98 -8.41 8.56
C GLU A 106 2.08 -9.44 8.26
N ALA A 107 3.33 -9.00 8.27
CA ALA A 107 4.49 -9.85 8.03
C ALA A 107 5.77 -9.18 8.54
N GLY A 108 6.70 -9.98 9.07
CA GLY A 108 8.04 -9.48 9.43
C GLY A 108 8.07 -8.35 10.46
N GLY A 109 7.07 -8.27 11.35
CA GLY A 109 6.92 -7.20 12.35
C GLY A 109 6.27 -5.92 11.81
N LEU A 110 5.98 -5.85 10.52
CA LEU A 110 5.28 -4.74 9.89
C LEU A 110 3.79 -5.03 9.75
N LYS A 111 2.97 -3.98 9.75
CA LYS A 111 1.54 -4.01 9.40
C LYS A 111 1.22 -3.04 8.28
N LEU A 112 0.38 -3.48 7.34
CA LEU A 112 -0.13 -2.71 6.23
C LEU A 112 -1.64 -2.45 6.43
N PHE A 113 -2.04 -1.20 6.23
CA PHE A 113 -3.43 -0.75 6.32
C PHE A 113 -3.88 -0.08 5.02
N SER A 114 -5.16 -0.24 4.72
CA SER A 114 -5.90 0.58 3.77
C SER A 114 -6.61 1.68 4.55
N LEU A 115 -6.47 2.93 4.13
CA LEU A 115 -7.10 4.10 4.73
C LEU A 115 -8.19 4.61 3.79
N SER A 116 -9.38 4.91 4.32
CA SER A 116 -10.47 5.46 3.51
C SER A 116 -10.18 6.91 3.12
N GLY A 117 -10.00 7.15 1.83
CA GLY A 117 -9.65 8.46 1.27
C GLY A 117 -8.18 8.58 0.87
N PHE A 118 -7.86 9.75 0.34
CA PHE A 118 -6.49 10.13 -0.06
C PHE A 118 -5.79 10.86 1.08
N TYR A 119 -4.63 10.35 1.51
CA TYR A 119 -3.76 10.98 2.51
C TYR A 119 -2.39 11.25 1.91
N GLN A 120 -1.89 12.47 2.15
CA GLN A 120 -0.53 12.83 1.76
C GLN A 120 0.50 12.20 2.71
N ARG A 121 1.76 12.11 2.26
CA ARG A 121 2.84 11.50 3.05
C ARG A 121 3.12 12.24 4.36
N ASP A 122 2.86 13.54 4.37
CA ASP A 122 3.08 14.48 5.48
C ASP A 122 1.80 14.82 6.25
N ASP A 123 0.71 14.05 6.04
CA ASP A 123 -0.53 14.26 6.79
C ASP A 123 -0.29 14.13 8.30
N GLU A 124 -0.54 15.23 9.03
CA GLU A 124 -0.26 15.33 10.46
C GLU A 124 -1.02 14.29 11.30
N ARG A 125 -2.17 13.78 10.82
CA ARG A 125 -2.92 12.71 11.48
C ARG A 125 -2.12 11.41 11.47
N LEU A 126 -1.41 11.12 10.38
CA LEU A 126 -0.56 9.94 10.27
C LEU A 126 0.75 10.09 11.04
N ALA A 127 1.24 11.31 11.23
CA ALA A 127 2.42 11.58 12.06
C ALA A 127 2.21 11.23 13.55
N ARG A 128 0.96 11.17 14.01
CA ARG A 128 0.58 10.76 15.39
C ARG A 128 0.28 9.26 15.51
N ALA A 129 0.22 8.55 14.38
CA ALA A 129 -0.08 7.13 14.37
C ALA A 129 1.04 6.31 15.05
N PRO A 130 0.71 5.16 15.69
CA PRO A 130 1.72 4.34 16.35
C PRO A 130 2.76 3.78 15.37
N GLY A 131 4.04 3.77 15.78
CA GLY A 131 5.16 3.22 15.01
C GLY A 131 6.40 4.10 15.17
N GLN A 132 7.59 3.55 14.92
CA GLN A 132 8.80 4.35 14.70
C GLN A 132 9.09 4.50 13.20
N LEU A 133 8.81 3.44 12.44
CA LEU A 133 8.91 3.42 10.99
C LEU A 133 7.49 3.29 10.42
N SER A 134 6.96 4.40 9.92
CA SER A 134 5.63 4.44 9.30
C SER A 134 5.54 5.43 8.16
N GLY A 135 4.63 5.21 7.23
CA GLY A 135 4.41 6.14 6.12
C GLY A 135 3.44 5.64 5.07
N VAL A 136 2.97 6.60 4.25
CA VAL A 136 2.15 6.32 3.07
C VAL A 136 3.04 5.73 1.98
N VAL A 137 2.61 4.61 1.40
CA VAL A 137 3.31 3.86 0.35
C VAL A 137 2.60 3.88 -1.00
N GLY A 138 1.53 4.68 -1.11
CA GLY A 138 0.77 4.91 -2.34
C GLY A 138 -0.72 5.01 -2.08
N ALA A 139 -1.50 5.22 -3.13
CA ALA A 139 -2.95 5.22 -3.09
C ALA A 139 -3.49 4.60 -4.38
N ALA A 140 -4.70 4.04 -4.32
CA ALA A 140 -5.37 3.49 -5.49
C ALA A 140 -6.85 3.85 -5.44
N PRO A 141 -7.53 3.92 -6.60
CA PRO A 141 -8.99 3.94 -6.62
C PRO A 141 -9.55 2.72 -5.89
N VAL A 142 -10.63 2.92 -5.14
CA VAL A 142 -11.39 1.83 -4.55
C VAL A 142 -11.89 0.88 -5.65
N PRO A 143 -11.94 -0.44 -5.40
CA PRO A 143 -12.51 -1.39 -6.35
C PRO A 143 -13.94 -1.00 -6.74
N PHE A 144 -14.29 -1.23 -8.00
CA PHE A 144 -15.63 -0.94 -8.52
C PHE A 144 -16.55 -2.16 -8.42
N ASP A 145 -17.79 -1.91 -8.03
CA ASP A 145 -18.90 -2.86 -8.10
C ASP A 145 -19.62 -2.71 -9.46
N VAL A 146 -19.25 -3.53 -10.46
CA VAL A 146 -19.93 -3.59 -11.79
C VAL A 146 -20.56 -4.94 -12.09
#